data_AF-A0A817RUM8-F1
#
_entry.id   AF-A0A817RUM8-F1
#
_cell.length_a   1.000
_cell.length_b   1.000
_cell.length_c   1.000
_cell.angle_alpha   90.00
_cell.angle_beta   90.00
_cell.angle_gamma   90.00
#
_symmetry.space_group_name_H-M   'P 1'
#
loop_
_entity.id
_entity.type
_entity.pdbx_description
1 polymer ?
#
loop_
_entity_poly.entity_id
_entity_poly.type
_entity_poly.pdbx_seq_one_letter_code
_entity_poly.pdbx_strand_id
1 'polypeptide(L)'
;MIATQSPFIDLSTHGGNNITLQCIVNCSTAGGYVGNEAFIVGPCTDFSTALDLTVSQRSDMINLTVPSYFIVAYTSLTNAWQTLALGSSVGWSLASTIDLRIRSDNGLINTPPVATCISYISIPVDITQTIQIPVLDADNDFIRCRFANGSSECSNTCQLVIP
;
A
#
# COMPACT_ATOMS: atom_id res chain seq x y z
N MET A 1 -19.37 -8.39 -25.66
CA MET A 1 -20.65 -7.78 -25.26
C MET A 1 -20.36 -7.02 -23.98
N ILE A 2 -20.05 -5.73 -24.10
CA ILE A 2 -19.72 -4.85 -22.97
C ILE A 2 -21.03 -4.22 -22.52
N ALA A 3 -21.48 -4.54 -21.32
CA ALA A 3 -22.67 -3.94 -20.74
C ALA A 3 -22.36 -2.50 -20.36
N THR A 4 -23.05 -1.55 -20.99
CA THR A 4 -23.06 -0.13 -20.67
C THR A 4 -24.13 0.15 -19.62
N GLN A 5 -23.70 0.46 -18.40
CA GLN A 5 -24.22 1.51 -17.50
C GLN A 5 -23.64 1.24 -16.10
N SER A 6 -22.45 1.76 -15.83
CA SER A 6 -22.17 2.16 -14.44
C SER A 6 -22.76 3.57 -14.29
N PRO A 7 -23.59 3.83 -13.27
CA PRO A 7 -24.05 5.18 -12.99
C PRO A 7 -22.82 6.07 -12.84
N PHE A 8 -22.96 7.34 -13.23
CA PHE A 8 -21.95 8.38 -13.06
C PHE A 8 -21.39 8.29 -11.62
N ILE A 9 -20.22 7.66 -11.45
CA ILE A 9 -19.53 7.68 -10.16
C ILE A 9 -19.01 9.09 -10.04
N ASP A 10 -19.62 9.81 -9.12
CA ASP A 10 -19.05 11.03 -8.60
C ASP A 10 -17.76 10.65 -7.86
N LEU A 11 -16.64 10.71 -8.60
CA LEU A 11 -15.27 10.55 -8.12
C LEU A 11 -14.91 11.60 -7.04
N SER A 12 -15.81 12.55 -6.72
CA SER A 12 -15.64 13.47 -5.60
C SER A 12 -16.03 12.87 -4.25
N THR A 13 -16.72 11.72 -4.21
CA THR A 13 -17.07 11.04 -2.96
C THR A 13 -15.85 10.34 -2.35
N HIS A 14 -15.09 11.12 -1.59
CA HIS A 14 -14.07 10.63 -0.66
C HIS A 14 -14.78 9.84 0.44
N GLY A 15 -14.66 8.52 0.42
CA GLY A 15 -15.06 7.65 1.53
C GLY A 15 -14.07 7.76 2.68
N GLY A 16 -13.93 8.94 3.29
CA GLY A 16 -13.05 9.17 4.43
C GLY A 16 -12.70 10.64 4.63
N ASN A 17 -12.41 11.01 5.88
CA ASN A 17 -11.82 12.31 6.19
C ASN A 17 -10.49 12.46 5.42
N ASN A 18 -9.99 13.69 5.26
CA ASN A 18 -8.63 13.98 4.77
C ASN A 18 -7.58 13.42 5.74
N ILE A 19 -7.42 12.10 5.73
CA ILE A 19 -6.58 11.35 6.66
C ILE A 19 -5.23 11.15 5.99
N THR A 20 -4.19 11.52 6.71
CA THR A 20 -2.81 11.46 6.24
C THR A 20 -1.96 10.57 7.13
N LEU A 21 -0.89 10.02 6.55
CA LEU A 21 0.11 9.29 7.29
C LEU A 21 0.91 10.27 8.15
N GLN A 22 1.00 9.97 9.44
CA GLN A 22 1.79 10.74 10.39
C GLN A 22 3.16 10.11 10.55
N CYS A 23 4.19 10.93 10.77
CA CYS A 23 5.46 10.38 11.20
C CYS A 23 5.35 9.84 12.63
N ILE A 24 5.81 8.60 12.84
CA ILE A 24 5.75 7.91 14.14
C ILE A 24 7.13 7.57 14.71
N VAL A 25 8.17 7.51 13.87
CA VAL A 25 9.54 7.16 14.29
C VAL A 25 10.54 8.00 13.52
N ASN A 26 11.59 8.49 14.20
CA ASN A 26 12.66 9.30 13.63
C ASN A 26 12.19 10.59 12.93
N CYS A 27 11.18 11.25 13.50
CA CYS A 27 10.59 12.44 12.87
C CYS A 27 11.51 13.67 12.82
N SER A 28 12.57 13.69 13.63
CA SER A 28 13.63 14.71 13.52
C SER A 28 14.44 14.60 12.23
N THR A 29 14.45 13.44 11.58
CA THR A 29 15.15 13.16 10.31
C THR A 29 14.17 13.00 9.14
N ALA A 30 12.96 13.56 9.25
CA ALA A 30 11.92 13.44 8.22
C ALA A 30 12.08 14.41 7.04
N GLY A 31 13.18 15.18 6.99
CA GLY A 31 13.59 15.98 5.83
C GLY A 31 12.58 16.97 5.29
N GLY A 32 11.69 17.48 6.15
CA GLY A 32 10.64 18.43 5.78
C GLY A 32 9.24 17.83 5.70
N TYR A 33 9.06 16.52 5.94
CA TYR A 33 7.75 15.92 6.08
C TYR A 33 7.04 16.44 7.34
N VAL A 34 5.85 17.02 7.18
CA VAL A 34 5.05 17.60 8.27
C VAL A 34 3.76 16.83 8.58
N GLY A 35 3.49 15.73 7.88
CA GLY A 35 2.37 14.82 8.19
C GLY A 35 1.03 15.20 7.55
N ASN A 36 1.04 16.06 6.52
CA ASN A 36 -0.16 16.45 5.77
C ASN A 36 -0.06 16.15 4.26
N GLU A 37 1.00 15.47 3.83
CA GLU A 37 1.36 15.28 2.43
C GLU A 37 0.87 13.94 1.88
N ALA A 38 1.00 12.85 2.64
CA ALA A 38 0.63 11.51 2.18
C ALA A 38 -0.76 11.12 2.69
N PHE A 39 -1.76 11.12 1.81
CA PHE A 39 -3.12 10.74 2.16
C PHE A 39 -3.32 9.23 2.02
N ILE A 40 -4.12 8.66 2.91
CA ILE A 40 -4.41 7.21 2.85
C ILE A 40 -5.64 6.89 1.99
N VAL A 41 -6.52 7.87 1.79
CA VAL A 41 -7.75 7.71 0.99
C VAL A 41 -7.51 8.27 -0.41
N GLY A 42 -7.72 7.43 -1.41
CA GLY A 42 -7.69 7.81 -2.82
C GLY A 42 -9.08 7.80 -3.45
N PRO A 43 -9.21 8.28 -4.70
CA PRO A 43 -10.43 8.11 -5.48
C PRO A 43 -10.74 6.63 -5.69
N CYS A 44 -12.03 6.29 -5.71
CA CYS A 44 -12.49 4.96 -6.11
C CYS A 44 -12.25 4.77 -7.61
N THR A 45 -11.53 3.72 -7.99
CA THR A 45 -11.26 3.38 -9.39
C THR A 45 -12.12 2.23 -9.88
N ASP A 46 -12.58 1.35 -8.98
CA ASP A 46 -13.44 0.21 -9.32
C ASP A 46 -14.21 -0.28 -8.08
N PHE A 47 -15.31 -1.02 -8.27
CA PHE A 47 -16.10 -1.61 -7.20
C PHE A 47 -16.90 -2.83 -7.66
N SER A 48 -17.27 -3.70 -6.72
CA SER A 48 -18.19 -4.82 -6.97
C SER A 48 -19.11 -5.04 -5.78
N THR A 49 -20.41 -4.87 -5.99
CA THR A 49 -21.44 -5.11 -4.97
C THR A 49 -21.68 -6.60 -4.71
N ALA A 50 -21.42 -7.46 -5.69
CA ALA A 50 -21.55 -8.91 -5.51
C ALA A 50 -20.45 -9.50 -4.62
N LEU A 51 -19.36 -8.75 -4.45
CA LEU A 51 -18.15 -9.17 -3.74
C LEU A 51 -17.80 -8.26 -2.55
N ASP A 52 -18.65 -7.27 -2.27
CA ASP A 52 -18.41 -6.22 -1.27
C ASP A 52 -17.00 -5.60 -1.38
N LEU A 53 -16.58 -5.30 -2.61
CA LEU A 53 -15.23 -4.82 -2.92
C LEU A 53 -15.26 -3.37 -3.42
N THR A 54 -14.32 -2.56 -2.94
CA THR A 54 -13.99 -1.25 -3.51
C THR A 54 -12.49 -1.16 -3.72
N VAL A 55 -12.07 -0.63 -4.87
CA VAL A 55 -10.66 -0.45 -5.24
C VAL A 55 -10.37 1.03 -5.35
N SER A 56 -9.24 1.45 -4.78
CA SER A 56 -8.75 2.82 -4.86
C SER A 56 -7.27 2.83 -5.21
N GLN A 57 -6.86 3.83 -5.98
CA GLN A 57 -5.46 4.08 -6.31
C GLN A 57 -5.15 5.56 -6.19
N ARG A 58 -3.95 5.86 -5.66
CA ARG A 58 -3.43 7.21 -5.53
C ARG A 58 -1.92 7.23 -5.74
N SER A 59 -1.42 8.33 -6.27
CA SER A 59 0.01 8.62 -6.36
C SER A 59 0.21 10.09 -6.00
N ASP A 60 1.07 10.34 -5.02
CA ASP A 60 1.42 11.68 -4.57
C ASP A 60 2.93 11.91 -4.77
N MET A 61 3.31 13.14 -5.12
CA MET A 61 4.71 13.56 -5.19
C MET A 61 5.04 14.35 -3.92
N ILE A 62 6.02 13.87 -3.15
CA ILE A 62 6.44 14.48 -1.89
C ILE A 62 7.94 14.76 -1.97
N ASN A 63 8.33 16.00 -1.72
CA ASN A 63 9.72 16.43 -1.75
C ASN A 63 10.32 16.34 -0.34
N LEU A 64 11.41 15.58 -0.20
CA LEU A 64 12.09 15.33 1.07
C LEU A 64 13.59 15.62 0.93
N THR A 65 14.18 16.14 2.00
CA THR A 65 15.62 16.42 2.06
C THR A 65 16.40 15.12 2.30
N VAL A 66 17.41 14.84 1.47
CA VAL A 66 18.35 13.73 1.67
C VAL A 66 19.34 14.07 2.80
N PRO A 67 19.72 13.14 3.71
CA PRO A 67 19.37 11.71 3.78
C PRO A 67 18.28 11.41 4.82
N SER A 68 17.00 11.58 4.46
CA SER A 68 15.87 11.30 5.36
C SER A 68 15.75 9.83 5.73
N TYR A 69 15.38 9.56 6.98
CA TYR A 69 15.04 8.22 7.45
C TYR A 69 13.97 8.30 8.53
N PHE A 70 12.77 7.79 8.26
CA PHE A 70 11.64 7.87 9.18
C PHE A 70 10.56 6.85 8.83
N ILE A 71 9.67 6.59 9.78
CA ILE A 71 8.49 5.73 9.56
C ILE A 71 7.25 6.59 9.62
N VAL A 72 6.39 6.42 8.62
CA VAL A 72 5.06 7.00 8.59
C VAL A 72 4.01 5.91 8.79
N ALA A 73 2.94 6.23 9.49
CA ALA A 73 1.82 5.34 9.67
C ALA A 73 0.52 6.11 9.77
N TYR A 74 -0.58 5.45 9.45
CA TYR A 74 -1.88 5.93 9.83
C TYR A 74 -1.97 5.88 11.36
N THR A 75 -2.19 7.05 11.96
CA THR A 75 -2.47 7.17 13.38
C THR A 75 -3.77 7.93 13.56
N SER A 76 -4.60 7.46 14.48
CA SER A 76 -5.69 8.25 15.03
C SER A 76 -5.55 8.30 16.55
N LEU A 77 -6.06 9.37 17.15
CA LEU A 77 -6.00 9.62 18.60
C LEU A 77 -6.65 8.51 19.43
N THR A 78 -7.49 7.68 18.83
CA THR A 78 -8.24 6.62 19.51
C THR A 78 -8.08 5.23 18.87
N ASN A 79 -7.65 5.12 17.61
CA ASN A 79 -7.49 3.84 16.92
C ASN A 79 -6.44 3.92 15.79
N ALA A 80 -5.52 2.95 15.71
CA ALA A 80 -4.54 2.85 14.62
C ALA A 80 -5.08 2.15 13.37
N TRP A 81 -6.38 1.85 13.34
CA TRP A 81 -7.08 1.16 12.26
C TRP A 81 -8.18 2.04 11.68
N GLN A 82 -8.20 2.17 10.36
CA GLN A 82 -9.25 2.81 9.60
C GLN A 82 -10.38 1.80 9.38
N THR A 83 -11.58 2.12 9.87
CA THR A 83 -12.75 1.25 9.71
C THR A 83 -13.10 1.08 8.24
N LEU A 84 -13.41 -0.15 7.83
CA LEU A 84 -13.93 -0.43 6.49
C LEU A 84 -15.32 0.21 6.32
N ALA A 85 -15.53 0.88 5.19
CA ALA A 85 -16.80 1.53 4.90
C ALA A 85 -17.93 0.52 4.62
N LEU A 86 -17.59 -0.71 4.22
CA LEU A 86 -18.53 -1.77 3.87
C LEU A 86 -18.21 -3.06 4.64
N GLY A 87 -19.26 -3.75 5.10
CA GLY A 87 -19.25 -5.19 5.35
C GLY A 87 -18.57 -5.75 6.61
N SER A 88 -17.86 -4.96 7.44
CA SER A 88 -17.31 -5.52 8.70
C SER A 88 -16.93 -4.47 9.75
N SER A 89 -16.80 -4.89 11.01
CA SER A 89 -16.18 -4.12 12.11
C SER A 89 -14.65 -4.17 12.09
N VAL A 90 -14.06 -4.66 11.00
CA VAL A 90 -12.61 -4.79 10.83
C VAL A 90 -12.07 -3.50 10.24
N GLY A 91 -10.86 -3.13 10.63
CA GLY A 91 -10.17 -1.98 10.06
C GLY A 91 -8.93 -2.40 9.29
N TRP A 92 -8.38 -1.47 8.53
CA TRP A 92 -7.08 -1.58 7.87
C TRP A 92 -6.15 -0.47 8.38
N SER A 93 -4.85 -0.69 8.32
CA SER A 93 -3.85 0.31 8.67
C SER A 93 -2.75 0.30 7.62
N LEU A 94 -2.16 1.47 7.39
CA LEU A 94 -1.07 1.64 6.44
C LEU A 94 0.13 2.21 7.17
N ALA A 95 1.28 1.60 6.97
CA ALA A 95 2.56 2.10 7.44
C ALA A 95 3.62 1.92 6.35
N SER A 96 4.59 2.82 6.31
CA SER A 96 5.70 2.77 5.38
C SER A 96 6.96 3.32 6.03
N THR A 97 8.09 2.69 5.73
CA THR A 97 9.40 3.21 6.05
C THR A 97 9.90 4.03 4.87
N ILE A 98 10.31 5.26 5.12
CA ILE A 98 10.95 6.13 4.14
C ILE A 98 12.44 6.15 4.45
N ASP A 99 13.25 5.63 3.52
CA ASP A 99 14.70 5.59 3.63
C ASP A 99 15.33 6.19 2.38
N LEU A 100 15.76 7.45 2.50
CA LEU A 100 16.47 8.20 1.45
C LEU A 100 17.96 8.30 1.74
N ARG A 101 18.50 7.43 2.60
CA ARG A 101 19.93 7.37 2.85
C ARG A 101 20.64 6.76 1.65
N ILE A 102 21.83 7.27 1.37
CA ILE A 102 22.68 6.74 0.30
C ILE A 102 23.15 5.34 0.70
N ARG A 103 22.93 4.37 -0.17
CA ARG A 103 23.40 3.01 0.04
C ARG A 103 24.92 2.95 -0.11
N SER A 104 25.56 2.14 0.70
CA SER A 104 27.02 2.01 0.70
C SER A 104 27.57 1.19 -0.48
N ASP A 105 26.74 0.39 -1.14
CA ASP A 105 27.13 -0.53 -2.21
C ASP A 105 27.14 0.13 -3.61
N ASN A 106 26.14 0.95 -3.93
CA ASN A 106 26.02 1.60 -5.25
C ASN A 106 26.12 3.14 -5.19
N GLY A 107 26.16 3.75 -4.00
CA GLY A 107 26.24 5.21 -3.85
C GLY A 107 24.98 5.96 -4.26
N LEU A 108 23.86 5.26 -4.46
CA LEU A 108 22.57 5.82 -4.85
C LEU A 108 21.54 5.65 -3.73
N ILE A 109 20.43 6.38 -3.83
CA ILE A 109 19.23 6.13 -3.02
C ILE A 109 18.53 4.89 -3.56
N ASN A 110 17.96 4.09 -2.67
CA ASN A 110 17.20 2.91 -3.06
C ASN A 110 15.91 3.26 -3.83
N THR A 111 15.73 2.67 -5.00
CA THR A 111 14.47 2.67 -5.74
C THR A 111 13.68 1.43 -5.36
N PRO A 112 12.56 1.55 -4.61
CA PRO A 112 11.81 0.37 -4.18
C PRO A 112 11.22 -0.40 -5.37
N PRO A 113 11.06 -1.74 -5.25
CA PRO A 113 10.45 -2.53 -6.31
C PRO A 113 8.98 -2.17 -6.52
N VAL A 114 8.53 -2.28 -7.77
CA VAL A 114 7.13 -2.10 -8.17
C VAL A 114 6.52 -3.47 -8.40
N ALA A 115 5.48 -3.80 -7.63
CA ALA A 115 4.69 -5.01 -7.82
C ALA A 115 3.30 -4.65 -8.35
N THR A 116 2.79 -5.46 -9.29
CA THR A 116 1.40 -5.36 -9.75
C THR A 116 0.67 -6.64 -9.40
N CYS A 117 -0.43 -6.52 -8.65
CA CYS A 117 -1.22 -7.65 -8.19
C CYS A 117 -2.69 -7.42 -8.55
N ILE A 118 -3.36 -8.51 -8.94
CA ILE A 118 -4.80 -8.50 -9.17
C ILE A 118 -5.53 -8.66 -7.84
N SER A 119 -6.57 -7.85 -7.62
CA SER A 119 -7.47 -7.96 -6.48
C SER A 119 -8.91 -7.89 -6.98
N TYR A 120 -9.84 -8.70 -6.49
CA TYR A 120 -9.70 -9.85 -5.58
C TYR A 120 -9.26 -11.13 -6.31
N ILE A 121 -8.74 -12.13 -5.58
CA ILE A 121 -8.38 -13.46 -6.12
C ILE A 121 -9.26 -14.53 -5.47
N SER A 122 -10.03 -15.28 -6.26
CA SER A 122 -10.78 -16.45 -5.79
C SER A 122 -10.02 -17.74 -6.05
N ILE A 123 -9.74 -18.49 -5.00
CA ILE A 123 -9.13 -19.82 -5.06
C ILE A 123 -10.20 -20.83 -4.66
N PRO A 124 -10.54 -21.82 -5.52
CA PRO A 124 -11.45 -22.88 -5.14
C PRO A 124 -10.91 -23.69 -3.96
N VAL A 125 -11.82 -24.16 -3.11
CA VAL A 125 -11.46 -25.01 -1.97
C VAL A 125 -10.74 -26.27 -2.47
N ASP A 126 -9.67 -26.65 -1.78
CA ASP A 126 -8.82 -27.81 -2.08
C ASP A 126 -8.10 -27.78 -3.44
N ILE A 127 -8.03 -26.62 -4.11
CA ILE A 127 -7.25 -26.43 -5.33
C ILE A 127 -6.03 -25.57 -5.06
N THR A 128 -4.84 -26.15 -5.22
CA THR A 128 -3.60 -25.38 -5.22
C THR A 128 -3.53 -24.51 -6.46
N GLN A 129 -3.39 -23.19 -6.27
CA GLN A 129 -3.22 -22.22 -7.34
C GLN A 129 -1.88 -21.51 -7.19
N THR A 130 -1.20 -21.27 -8.31
CA THR A 130 0.00 -20.44 -8.34
C THR A 130 -0.38 -19.04 -8.78
N ILE A 131 -0.24 -18.06 -7.87
CA ILE A 131 -0.46 -16.65 -8.18
C ILE A 131 0.87 -16.06 -8.61
N GLN A 132 0.93 -15.60 -9.86
CA GLN A 132 2.09 -14.89 -10.39
C GLN A 132 1.93 -13.39 -10.10
N ILE A 133 2.84 -12.84 -9.29
CA ILE A 133 2.90 -11.41 -9.00
C ILE A 133 4.06 -10.84 -9.82
N PRO A 134 3.79 -10.14 -10.93
CA PRO A 134 4.84 -9.44 -11.66
C PRO A 134 5.47 -8.36 -10.78
N VAL A 135 6.80 -8.42 -10.65
CA VAL A 135 7.61 -7.43 -9.92
C VAL A 135 8.73 -6.93 -10.81
N LEU A 136 9.02 -5.64 -10.71
CA LEU A 136 10.15 -4.97 -11.34
C LEU A 136 10.95 -4.25 -10.26
N ASP A 137 12.27 -4.44 -10.25
CA ASP A 137 13.19 -3.71 -9.40
C ASP A 137 14.21 -2.97 -10.27
N ALA A 138 14.35 -1.66 -10.05
CA ALA A 138 15.20 -0.82 -10.89
C ALA A 138 16.69 -0.89 -10.50
N ASP A 139 16.98 -1.23 -9.24
CA ASP A 139 18.33 -1.30 -8.70
C ASP A 139 18.94 -2.72 -8.85
N ASN A 140 18.15 -3.66 -9.38
CA ASN A 140 18.48 -5.06 -9.62
C ASN A 140 18.79 -5.83 -8.31
N ASP A 141 18.05 -5.49 -7.25
CA ASP A 141 18.10 -6.12 -5.94
C ASP A 141 17.38 -7.48 -5.89
N PHE A 142 17.68 -8.27 -4.86
CA PHE A 142 16.98 -9.53 -4.59
C PHE A 142 15.59 -9.29 -3.98
N ILE A 143 14.56 -9.45 -4.81
CA ILE A 143 13.16 -9.32 -4.42
C ILE A 143 12.71 -10.53 -3.59
N ARG A 144 11.98 -10.27 -2.50
CA ARG A 144 11.35 -11.31 -1.67
C ARG A 144 9.91 -10.94 -1.36
N CYS A 145 8.97 -11.83 -1.64
CA CYS A 145 7.59 -11.71 -1.17
C CYS A 145 7.50 -12.12 0.30
N ARG A 146 6.76 -11.35 1.10
CA ARG A 146 6.49 -11.63 2.52
C ARG A 146 4.99 -11.55 2.76
N PHE A 147 4.48 -12.38 3.67
CA PHE A 147 3.09 -12.31 4.13
C PHE A 147 3.04 -11.90 5.59
N ALA A 148 1.99 -11.15 5.92
CA ALA A 148 1.63 -10.89 7.30
C ALA A 148 1.18 -12.18 7.98
N ASN A 149 1.71 -12.46 9.16
CA ASN A 149 1.18 -13.42 10.11
C ASN A 149 0.63 -12.63 11.30
N GLY A 150 -0.68 -12.35 11.27
CA GLY A 150 -1.29 -11.39 12.19
C GLY A 150 -0.73 -9.99 11.98
N SER A 151 -0.18 -9.39 13.04
CA SER A 151 0.48 -8.07 13.01
C SER A 151 1.99 -8.13 12.69
N SER A 152 2.55 -9.32 12.48
CA SER A 152 3.97 -9.51 12.18
C SER A 152 4.20 -9.75 10.69
N GLU A 153 5.07 -8.96 10.07
CA GLU A 153 5.52 -9.16 8.69
C GLU A 153 6.65 -10.19 8.65
N CYS A 154 6.37 -11.48 8.84
CA CYS A 154 7.44 -12.51 8.89
C CYS A 154 6.94 -13.96 8.71
N SER A 155 6.00 -14.24 7.81
CA SER A 155 5.84 -15.63 7.34
C SER A 155 6.74 -15.92 6.15
N ASN A 156 7.26 -17.15 6.05
CA ASN A 156 8.17 -17.56 4.99
C ASN A 156 7.56 -17.36 3.59
N THR A 157 8.45 -16.98 2.68
CA THR A 157 8.29 -16.67 1.24
C THR A 157 7.18 -17.44 0.53
N CYS A 158 6.40 -16.74 -0.34
CA CYS A 158 5.90 -17.36 -1.56
C CYS A 158 7.05 -18.15 -2.18
N GLN A 159 6.86 -19.42 -2.54
CA GLN A 159 7.76 -20.03 -3.51
C GLN A 159 7.61 -19.25 -4.81
N LEU A 160 8.44 -18.21 -4.98
CA LEU A 160 8.69 -17.58 -6.26
C LEU A 160 9.34 -18.66 -7.12
N VAL A 161 8.53 -19.32 -7.94
CA VAL A 161 9.05 -20.09 -9.06
C VAL A 161 9.39 -19.05 -10.12
N ILE A 162 10.64 -18.60 -10.12
CA ILE A 162 11.19 -17.83 -11.24
C ILE A 162 11.32 -18.83 -12.39
N PRO A 163 10.71 -18.59 -13.57
CA PRO A 163 10.91 -19.43 -14.75
C PRO A 163 12.34 -19.40 -15.27
#